data_AF-A0A819TM81-F1
#
_entry.id   AF-A0A819TM81-F1
#
_cell.length_a   1.000
_cell.length_b   1.000
_cell.length_c   1.000
_cell.angle_alpha   90.00
_cell.angle_beta   90.00
_cell.angle_gamma   90.00
#
_symmetry.space_group_name_H-M   'P 1'
#
loop_
_entity.id
_entity.type
_entity.pdbx_description
1 polymer ?
#
loop_
_entity_poly.entity_id
_entity_poly.type
_entity_poly.pdbx_seq_one_letter_code
_entity_poly.pdbx_strand_id
1 'polypeptide(L)'
;MDTSSIHFIADEYIRAASDPQLSSSDSHLLPTLLSEEDQHDYNQLLYIQISPDILQILNQLNSFLHISSSAMWMSIVLIKKLIIQQYSIDLLTIIACFTLSSKYQDSSSQFIDYELILQRYPIEDIQLIHNREIHLLDVFSYDICVTTPDHFFSYLINLLDGDNHLKQVLEQARSLFSFKSLSYETMRK
;
A
#
# COMPACT_ATOMS: atom_id res chain seq x y z
N MET A 1 19.33 1.77 -13.46
CA MET A 1 19.08 2.92 -12.56
C MET A 1 20.11 2.85 -11.45
N ASP A 2 20.74 3.99 -11.16
CA ASP A 2 21.80 4.12 -10.15
C ASP A 2 21.24 3.88 -8.75
N THR A 3 21.94 3.03 -7.99
CA THR A 3 21.69 2.71 -6.58
C THR A 3 21.80 3.91 -5.65
N SER A 4 22.30 5.05 -6.14
CA SER A 4 22.33 6.33 -5.43
C SER A 4 20.94 6.85 -5.04
N SER A 5 19.91 6.52 -5.83
CA SER A 5 18.53 7.00 -5.64
C SER A 5 17.84 6.36 -4.43
N ILE A 6 18.18 5.11 -4.10
CA ILE A 6 17.59 4.35 -2.98
C ILE A 6 18.28 4.71 -1.67
N HIS A 7 19.59 4.95 -1.68
CA HIS A 7 20.31 5.45 -0.51
C HIS A 7 19.83 6.85 -0.10
N PHE A 8 19.46 7.70 -1.06
CA PHE A 8 18.92 9.03 -0.78
C PHE A 8 17.62 9.00 0.07
N ILE A 9 16.68 8.11 -0.23
CA ILE A 9 15.42 8.03 0.52
C ILE A 9 15.64 7.52 1.95
N ALA A 10 16.53 6.53 2.13
CA ALA A 10 16.89 6.02 3.46
C ALA A 10 17.71 7.04 4.28
N ASP A 11 18.58 7.83 3.64
CA ASP A 11 19.36 8.86 4.32
C ASP A 11 18.50 10.07 4.71
N GLU A 12 17.56 10.47 3.87
CA GLU A 12 16.57 11.52 4.20
C GLU A 12 15.56 11.03 5.25
N TYR A 13 15.22 9.74 5.26
CA TYR A 13 14.44 9.10 6.34
C TYR A 13 15.14 9.21 7.71
N ILE A 14 16.45 8.95 7.76
CA ILE A 14 17.25 9.07 8.99
C ILE A 14 17.39 10.54 9.43
N ARG A 15 17.54 11.48 8.49
CA ARG A 15 17.62 12.92 8.79
C ARG A 15 16.28 13.49 9.27
N ALA A 16 15.18 13.15 8.61
CA ALA A 16 13.82 13.54 8.98
C ALA A 16 13.45 13.07 10.40
N ALA A 17 13.93 11.89 10.81
CA ALA A 17 13.73 11.35 12.15
C ALA A 17 14.46 12.13 13.27
N SER A 18 15.45 12.96 12.91
CA SER A 18 16.30 13.68 13.84
C SER A 18 16.13 15.19 13.82
N ASP A 19 15.12 15.72 13.11
CA ASP A 19 14.86 17.16 13.02
C ASP A 19 14.04 17.70 14.21
N PRO A 20 14.62 18.56 15.08
CA PRO A 20 13.94 19.13 16.24
C PRO A 20 12.91 20.23 15.92
N GLN A 21 12.69 20.59 14.65
CA GLN A 21 11.72 21.62 14.24
C GLN A 21 10.29 21.12 14.00
N LEU A 22 10.05 19.81 14.16
CA LEU A 22 8.70 19.24 14.13
C LEU A 22 7.76 19.99 15.08
N SER A 23 6.61 20.43 14.55
CA SER A 23 5.53 20.95 15.38
C SER A 23 5.14 19.87 16.41
N SER A 24 4.70 20.27 17.61
CA SER A 24 4.42 19.32 18.71
C SER A 24 3.34 18.26 18.38
N SER A 25 2.58 18.44 17.30
CA SER A 25 1.65 17.43 16.76
C SER A 25 2.31 16.42 15.83
N ASP A 26 3.37 16.80 15.12
CA ASP A 26 4.03 15.97 14.11
C ASP A 26 5.15 15.10 14.71
N SER A 27 5.71 15.52 15.85
CA SER A 27 6.75 14.76 16.57
C SER A 27 6.29 13.38 17.06
N HIS A 28 4.97 13.17 17.18
CA HIS A 28 4.36 11.90 17.55
C HIS A 28 4.04 11.00 16.35
N LEU A 29 3.94 11.55 15.13
CA LEU A 29 3.52 10.81 13.95
C LEU A 29 4.55 9.75 13.55
N LEU A 30 5.84 10.08 13.54
CA LEU A 30 6.88 9.11 13.18
C LEU A 30 6.98 7.95 14.18
N PRO A 31 7.04 8.17 15.51
CA PRO A 31 6.94 7.08 16.47
C PRO A 31 5.69 6.21 16.28
N THR A 32 4.55 6.80 15.92
CA THR A 32 3.31 6.05 15.63
C THR A 32 3.46 5.20 14.37
N LEU A 33 3.94 5.77 13.26
CA LEU A 33 4.17 5.06 11.99
C LEU A 33 5.17 3.90 12.17
N LEU A 34 6.27 4.13 12.89
CA LEU A 34 7.25 3.11 13.25
C LEU A 34 6.65 2.03 14.15
N SER A 35 5.82 2.41 15.13
CA SER A 35 5.17 1.45 16.02
C SER A 35 4.13 0.58 15.30
N GLU A 36 3.47 1.11 14.26
CA GLU A 36 2.56 0.34 13.41
C GLU A 36 3.34 -0.63 12.49
N GLU A 37 4.52 -0.24 11.99
CA GLU A 37 5.43 -1.16 11.28
C GLU A 37 5.88 -2.33 12.17
N ASP A 38 6.21 -2.04 13.43
CA ASP A 38 6.59 -3.06 14.41
C ASP A 38 5.40 -3.98 14.76
N GLN A 39 4.18 -3.44 14.88
CA GLN A 39 2.97 -4.21 15.21
C GLN A 39 2.59 -5.25 14.15
N HIS A 40 2.86 -4.96 12.87
CA HIS A 40 2.51 -5.87 11.78
C HIS A 40 3.66 -6.80 11.36
N ASP A 41 4.75 -6.83 12.14
CA ASP A 41 5.96 -7.58 11.84
C ASP A 41 6.37 -7.41 10.36
N TYR A 42 6.55 -6.15 9.95
CA TYR A 42 6.91 -5.81 8.57
C TYR A 42 8.16 -6.55 8.10
N ASN A 43 9.06 -6.90 9.02
CA ASN A 43 10.22 -7.73 8.72
C ASN A 43 9.80 -9.08 8.13
N GLN A 44 8.80 -9.77 8.68
CA GLN A 44 8.27 -10.98 8.06
C GLN A 44 7.59 -10.69 6.70
N LEU A 45 6.84 -9.60 6.60
CA LEU A 45 6.14 -9.22 5.36
C LEU A 45 7.11 -8.90 4.22
N LEU A 46 8.29 -8.33 4.49
CA LEU A 46 9.29 -7.96 3.49
C LEU A 46 9.79 -9.17 2.69
N TYR A 47 9.94 -10.33 3.34
CA TYR A 47 10.48 -11.53 2.69
C TYR A 47 9.44 -12.36 1.93
N ILE A 48 8.15 -12.03 2.05
CA ILE A 48 7.09 -12.74 1.35
C ILE A 48 6.99 -12.22 -0.07
N GLN A 49 7.27 -13.12 -1.02
CA GLN A 49 7.06 -12.85 -2.43
C GLN A 49 5.59 -13.05 -2.79
N ILE A 50 4.99 -12.01 -3.38
CA ILE A 50 3.67 -12.13 -3.99
C ILE A 50 3.85 -12.67 -5.42
N SER A 51 3.01 -13.62 -5.81
CA SER A 51 3.00 -14.14 -7.19
C SER A 51 2.81 -13.01 -8.20
N PRO A 52 3.54 -13.00 -9.34
CA PRO A 52 3.35 -12.04 -10.42
C PRO A 52 1.91 -11.94 -10.91
N ASP A 53 1.16 -13.05 -10.89
CA ASP A 53 -0.25 -13.08 -11.32
C ASP A 53 -1.15 -12.23 -10.40
N ILE A 54 -0.90 -12.30 -9.08
CA ILE A 54 -1.62 -11.49 -8.09
C ILE A 54 -1.31 -10.01 -8.32
N LEU A 55 -0.03 -9.67 -8.51
CA LEU A 55 0.39 -8.30 -8.79
C LEU A 55 -0.22 -7.78 -10.10
N GLN A 56 -0.34 -8.62 -11.13
CA GLN A 56 -0.98 -8.26 -12.38
C GLN A 56 -2.47 -7.96 -12.17
N ILE A 57 -3.19 -8.76 -11.39
CA ILE A 57 -4.61 -8.53 -11.08
C ILE A 57 -4.78 -7.21 -10.31
N LEU A 58 -3.98 -6.96 -9.28
CA LEU A 58 -4.03 -5.72 -8.51
C LEU A 58 -3.74 -4.49 -9.37
N ASN A 59 -2.75 -4.58 -10.27
CA ASN A 59 -2.46 -3.51 -11.22
C ASN A 59 -3.62 -3.27 -12.20
N GLN A 60 -4.27 -4.33 -12.68
CA GLN A 60 -5.44 -4.20 -13.53
C GLN A 60 -6.57 -3.50 -12.77
N LEU A 61 -6.95 -3.98 -11.59
CA LEU A 61 -7.96 -3.36 -10.72
C LEU A 61 -7.67 -1.87 -10.51
N ASN A 62 -6.44 -1.54 -10.14
CA ASN A 62 -6.04 -0.15 -9.92
C ASN A 62 -6.13 0.71 -11.20
N SER A 63 -5.77 0.14 -12.36
CA SER A 63 -5.74 0.86 -13.64
C SER A 63 -7.13 1.25 -14.17
N PHE A 64 -8.15 0.39 -13.98
CA PHE A 64 -9.49 0.66 -14.53
C PHE A 64 -10.47 1.23 -13.50
N LEU A 65 -10.20 1.06 -12.20
CA LEU A 65 -10.98 1.70 -11.14
C LEU A 65 -10.43 3.08 -10.75
N HIS A 66 -9.22 3.42 -11.20
CA HIS A 66 -8.57 4.71 -10.92
C HIS A 66 -8.48 5.03 -9.41
N ILE A 67 -8.20 4.02 -8.60
CA ILE A 67 -8.09 4.13 -7.14
C ILE A 67 -6.68 4.59 -6.74
N SER A 68 -6.56 5.13 -5.53
CA SER A 68 -5.28 5.49 -4.91
C SER A 68 -4.29 4.32 -4.85
N SER A 69 -3.01 4.60 -5.11
CA SER A 69 -1.90 3.65 -4.93
C SER A 69 -1.83 3.08 -3.51
N SER A 70 -2.28 3.84 -2.51
CA SER A 70 -2.35 3.38 -1.12
C SER A 70 -3.22 2.13 -0.97
N ALA A 71 -4.34 2.05 -1.68
CA ALA A 71 -5.21 0.88 -1.65
C ALA A 71 -4.50 -0.36 -2.20
N MET A 72 -3.72 -0.21 -3.28
CA MET A 72 -2.93 -1.29 -3.85
C MET A 72 -1.87 -1.79 -2.86
N TRP A 73 -1.14 -0.89 -2.21
CA TRP A 73 -0.13 -1.25 -1.21
C TRP A 73 -0.73 -1.95 0.01
N MET A 74 -1.85 -1.44 0.51
CA MET A 74 -2.57 -2.09 1.60
C MET A 74 -3.06 -3.49 1.18
N SER A 75 -3.54 -3.66 -0.05
CA SER A 75 -3.95 -4.97 -0.59
C SER A 75 -2.80 -5.97 -0.59
N ILE A 76 -1.61 -5.53 -1.01
CA ILE A 76 -0.38 -6.32 -0.99
C ILE A 76 -0.06 -6.79 0.43
N VAL A 77 -0.12 -5.89 1.41
CA VAL A 77 0.15 -6.24 2.81
C VAL A 77 -0.89 -7.22 3.35
N LEU A 78 -2.18 -6.99 3.09
CA LEU A 78 -3.24 -7.91 3.52
C LEU A 78 -3.07 -9.30 2.90
N ILE A 79 -2.72 -9.39 1.61
CA ILE A 79 -2.45 -10.67 0.95
C ILE A 79 -1.22 -11.35 1.54
N LYS A 80 -0.16 -10.60 1.88
CA LYS A 80 1.01 -11.17 2.57
C LYS A 80 0.64 -11.71 3.95
N LYS A 81 -0.17 -10.98 4.74
CA LYS A 81 -0.69 -11.46 6.03
C LYS A 81 -1.46 -12.78 5.85
N LEU A 82 -2.30 -12.90 4.82
CA LEU A 82 -3.00 -14.14 4.48
C LEU A 82 -2.05 -15.29 4.10
N ILE A 83 -1.00 -15.02 3.34
CA ILE A 83 0.04 -16.02 2.99
C ILE A 83 0.75 -16.54 4.25
N ILE A 84 1.10 -15.67 5.20
CA ILE A 84 1.69 -16.08 6.51
C ILE A 84 0.75 -17.04 7.23
N GLN A 85 -0.54 -16.72 7.23
CA GLN A 85 -1.59 -17.53 7.85
C GLN A 85 -1.94 -18.80 7.05
N GLN A 86 -1.21 -19.09 5.97
CA GLN A 86 -1.44 -20.24 5.07
C GLN A 86 -2.83 -20.24 4.44
N TYR A 87 -3.42 -19.05 4.29
CA TYR A 87 -4.72 -18.88 3.68
C TYR A 87 -4.63 -19.00 2.16
N SER A 88 -5.62 -19.63 1.53
CA SER A 88 -5.66 -19.80 0.07
C SER A 88 -5.97 -18.48 -0.63
N ILE A 89 -5.09 -18.03 -1.52
CA ILE A 89 -5.27 -16.79 -2.29
C ILE A 89 -5.91 -17.11 -3.64
N ASP A 90 -7.24 -17.03 -3.70
CA ASP A 90 -8.01 -17.11 -4.95
C ASP A 90 -8.33 -15.71 -5.51
N LEU A 91 -8.86 -15.66 -6.72
CA LEU A 91 -9.22 -14.41 -7.40
C LEU A 91 -10.19 -13.55 -6.57
N LEU A 92 -11.18 -14.19 -5.95
CA LEU A 92 -12.18 -13.50 -5.13
C LEU A 92 -11.53 -12.86 -3.89
N THR A 93 -10.55 -13.54 -3.29
CA THR A 93 -9.76 -13.03 -2.16
C THR A 93 -8.91 -11.83 -2.58
N ILE A 94 -8.25 -11.89 -3.74
CA ILE A 94 -7.46 -10.75 -4.26
C ILE A 94 -8.35 -9.52 -4.48
N ILE A 95 -9.51 -9.71 -5.12
CA ILE A 95 -10.47 -8.64 -5.39
C ILE A 95 -11.03 -8.09 -4.07
N ALA A 96 -11.41 -8.95 -3.13
CA ALA A 96 -11.93 -8.52 -1.83
C ALA A 96 -10.88 -7.78 -0.99
N CYS A 97 -9.61 -8.22 -0.97
CA CYS A 97 -8.52 -7.46 -0.34
C CYS A 97 -8.39 -6.07 -0.97
N PHE A 98 -8.51 -5.98 -2.30
CA PHE A 98 -8.42 -4.71 -3.02
C PHE A 98 -9.59 -3.76 -2.72
N THR A 99 -10.81 -4.26 -2.79
CA THR A 99 -12.00 -3.45 -2.53
C THR A 99 -12.09 -3.03 -1.05
N LEU A 100 -11.68 -3.91 -0.13
CA LEU A 100 -11.58 -3.57 1.30
C LEU A 100 -10.52 -2.50 1.55
N SER A 101 -9.35 -2.62 0.93
CA SER A 101 -8.26 -1.63 1.04
C SER A 101 -8.67 -0.27 0.47
N SER A 102 -9.39 -0.26 -0.65
CA SER A 102 -9.92 0.96 -1.26
C SER A 102 -10.89 1.69 -0.33
N LYS A 103 -11.88 0.96 0.22
CA LYS A 103 -12.85 1.49 1.20
C LYS A 103 -12.18 2.07 2.44
N TYR A 104 -11.09 1.47 2.89
CA TYR A 104 -10.38 1.91 4.09
C TYR A 104 -9.53 3.16 3.82
N GLN A 105 -8.74 3.15 2.73
CA GLN A 105 -7.76 4.20 2.45
C GLN A 105 -8.38 5.48 1.91
N ASP A 106 -9.45 5.36 1.12
CA ASP A 106 -9.97 6.48 0.37
C ASP A 106 -11.29 6.93 0.97
N SER A 107 -11.24 7.96 1.82
CA SER A 107 -12.44 8.59 2.40
C SER A 107 -13.40 9.14 1.32
N SER A 108 -12.93 9.28 0.08
CA SER A 108 -13.71 9.68 -1.09
C SER A 108 -14.20 8.52 -1.95
N SER A 109 -13.83 7.26 -1.65
CA SER A 109 -14.30 6.04 -2.34
C SER A 109 -15.77 5.75 -2.04
N GLN A 110 -16.65 6.68 -2.41
CA GLN A 110 -18.07 6.46 -2.31
C GLN A 110 -18.55 5.41 -3.31
N PHE A 111 -17.82 5.10 -4.40
CA PHE A 111 -18.25 4.07 -5.32
C PHE A 111 -17.07 3.34 -5.97
N ILE A 112 -16.73 2.18 -5.41
CA ILE A 112 -16.08 1.13 -6.22
C ILE A 112 -17.10 0.73 -7.27
N ASP A 113 -16.76 0.90 -8.55
CA ASP A 113 -17.61 0.44 -9.65
C ASP A 113 -17.49 -1.09 -9.77
N TYR A 114 -18.34 -1.78 -9.02
CA TYR A 114 -18.41 -3.23 -9.03
C TYR A 114 -18.86 -3.79 -10.39
N GLU A 115 -19.60 -3.04 -11.20
CA GLU A 115 -20.00 -3.50 -12.54
C GLU A 115 -18.76 -3.68 -13.42
N LEU A 116 -17.78 -2.76 -13.35
CA LEU A 116 -16.50 -2.91 -14.04
C LEU A 116 -15.72 -4.15 -13.59
N ILE A 117 -15.79 -4.50 -12.30
CA ILE A 117 -15.16 -5.71 -11.77
C ILE A 117 -15.84 -6.97 -12.36
N LEU A 118 -17.17 -7.02 -12.31
CA LEU A 118 -17.94 -8.16 -12.84
C LEU A 118 -17.80 -8.33 -14.36
N GLN A 119 -17.61 -7.25 -15.11
CA GLN A 119 -17.34 -7.31 -16.55
C GLN A 119 -15.94 -7.88 -16.89
N ARG A 120 -14.98 -7.72 -15.98
CA ARG A 120 -13.57 -8.08 -16.19
C ARG A 120 -13.21 -9.46 -15.66
N TYR A 121 -13.85 -9.89 -14.59
CA TYR A 121 -13.50 -11.10 -13.86
C TYR A 121 -14.70 -12.06 -13.81
N PRO A 122 -14.46 -13.39 -13.79
CA PRO A 122 -15.51 -14.39 -13.69
C PRO A 122 -16.09 -14.48 -12.27
N ILE A 123 -16.69 -13.37 -11.79
CA ILE A 123 -17.43 -13.28 -10.54
C ILE A 123 -18.91 -13.17 -10.88
N GLU A 124 -19.73 -14.01 -10.27
CA GLU A 124 -21.15 -14.10 -10.59
C GLU A 124 -21.96 -12.94 -10.01
N ASP A 125 -21.60 -12.47 -8.81
CA ASP A 125 -22.36 -11.47 -8.07
C ASP A 125 -21.46 -10.64 -7.14
N ILE A 126 -21.78 -9.35 -7.02
CA ILE A 126 -21.21 -8.40 -6.06
C ILE A 126 -21.34 -8.95 -4.63
N GLN A 127 -22.44 -9.64 -4.32
CA GLN A 127 -22.65 -10.22 -2.99
C GLN A 127 -21.53 -11.19 -2.58
N LEU A 128 -20.90 -11.90 -3.53
CA LEU A 128 -19.76 -12.78 -3.24
C LEU A 128 -18.54 -11.98 -2.80
N ILE A 129 -18.30 -10.82 -3.40
CA ILE A 129 -17.20 -9.93 -3.01
C ILE A 129 -17.46 -9.41 -1.60
N HIS A 130 -18.67 -8.93 -1.30
CA HIS A 130 -19.02 -8.44 0.04
C HIS A 130 -18.94 -9.52 1.11
N ASN A 131 -19.44 -10.72 0.84
CA ASN A 131 -19.32 -11.83 1.77
C ASN A 131 -17.85 -12.19 2.03
N ARG A 132 -17.00 -12.12 1.00
CA ARG A 132 -15.56 -12.33 1.16
C ARG A 132 -14.91 -11.21 1.96
N GLU A 133 -15.26 -9.95 1.74
CA GLU A 133 -14.76 -8.81 2.52
C GLU A 133 -15.07 -8.96 4.02
N ILE A 134 -16.32 -9.30 4.36
CA ILE A 134 -16.74 -9.54 5.75
C ILE A 134 -15.93 -10.69 6.36
N HIS A 135 -15.80 -11.80 5.63
CA HIS A 135 -15.01 -12.92 6.09
C HIS A 135 -13.53 -12.55 6.32
N LEU A 136 -12.94 -11.76 5.42
CA LEU A 136 -11.56 -11.30 5.56
C LEU A 136 -11.40 -10.37 6.76
N LEU A 137 -12.37 -9.49 7.04
CA LEU A 137 -12.37 -8.69 8.26
C LEU A 137 -12.33 -9.57 9.52
N ASP A 138 -13.12 -10.64 9.56
CA ASP A 138 -13.07 -11.60 10.67
C ASP A 138 -11.70 -12.30 10.76
N VAL A 139 -11.12 -12.71 9.63
CA VAL A 139 -9.77 -13.32 9.57
C VAL A 139 -8.69 -12.36 10.10
N PHE A 140 -8.78 -11.08 9.75
CA PHE A 140 -7.86 -10.06 10.25
C PHE A 140 -8.22 -9.56 11.65
N SER A 141 -9.26 -10.08 12.30
CA SER A 141 -9.76 -9.55 13.58
C SER A 141 -10.04 -8.04 13.52
N TYR A 142 -10.50 -7.57 12.36
CA TYR A 142 -10.72 -6.16 12.03
C TYR A 142 -9.45 -5.28 12.05
N ASP A 143 -8.26 -5.88 12.24
CA ASP A 143 -6.96 -5.22 12.17
C ASP A 143 -6.44 -5.18 10.71
N ILE A 144 -7.06 -4.29 9.94
CA ILE A 144 -6.68 -4.01 8.56
C ILE A 144 -5.96 -2.67 8.41
N CYS A 145 -5.73 -1.92 9.48
CA CYS A 145 -4.90 -0.72 9.39
C CYS A 145 -3.50 -1.14 8.97
N VAL A 146 -2.93 -0.42 8.01
CA VAL A 146 -1.63 -0.75 7.43
C VAL A 146 -0.94 0.55 7.04
N THR A 147 0.27 0.73 7.55
CA THR A 147 1.15 1.84 7.18
C THR A 147 1.77 1.57 5.80
N THR A 148 1.19 2.16 4.76
CA THR A 148 1.72 2.05 3.40
C THR A 148 2.87 3.03 3.13
N PRO A 149 3.72 2.79 2.10
CA PRO A 149 4.75 3.74 1.69
C PRO A 149 4.22 5.17 1.45
N ASP A 150 2.98 5.29 0.98
CA ASP A 150 2.31 6.58 0.76
C ASP A 150 2.17 7.42 2.05
N HIS A 151 2.01 6.78 3.21
CA HIS A 151 1.97 7.47 4.51
C HIS A 151 3.34 8.05 4.86
N PHE A 152 4.42 7.29 4.61
CA PHE A 152 5.78 7.76 4.84
C PHE A 152 6.17 8.89 3.88
N PHE A 153 5.84 8.79 2.60
CA PHE A 153 6.04 9.90 1.66
C PHE A 153 5.28 11.15 2.10
N SER A 154 4.04 10.99 2.57
CA SER A 154 3.25 12.13 3.06
C SER A 154 3.87 12.75 4.31
N TYR A 155 4.37 11.95 5.25
CA TYR A 155 5.10 12.42 6.42
C TYR A 155 6.37 13.21 6.02
N LEU A 156 7.19 12.65 5.13
CA LEU A 156 8.43 13.30 4.65
C LEU A 156 8.14 14.61 3.89
N ILE A 157 7.09 14.65 3.06
CA ILE A 157 6.72 15.88 2.33
C ILE A 157 6.24 16.98 3.32
N ASN A 158 5.49 16.60 4.35
CA ASN A 158 5.00 17.54 5.36
C ASN A 158 6.12 18.11 6.23
N LEU A 159 7.18 17.33 6.46
CA LEU A 159 8.37 17.76 7.18
C LEU A 159 9.19 18.85 6.48
N LEU A 160 9.10 18.94 5.16
CA LEU A 160 9.93 19.85 4.36
C LEU A 160 9.35 21.27 4.35
N ASP A 161 9.32 21.95 5.49
CA ASP A 161 8.77 23.31 5.52
C ASP A 161 9.66 24.28 4.71
N GLY A 162 9.12 24.81 3.60
CA GLY A 162 9.77 25.80 2.74
C GLY A 162 10.64 25.29 1.59
N ASP A 163 10.99 23.99 1.51
CA ASP A 163 11.76 23.44 0.38
C ASP A 163 10.86 22.82 -0.69
N ASN A 164 10.30 23.70 -1.53
CA ASN A 164 9.42 23.31 -2.64
C ASN A 164 10.09 22.40 -3.68
N HIS A 165 11.43 22.48 -3.82
CA HIS A 165 12.15 21.64 -4.77
C HIS A 165 12.22 20.20 -4.25
N LEU A 166 12.56 20.00 -2.98
CA LEU A 166 12.62 18.66 -2.40
C LEU A 166 11.22 18.04 -2.25
N LYS A 167 10.18 18.84 -1.96
CA LYS A 167 8.78 18.37 -2.05
C LYS A 167 8.44 17.83 -3.43
N GLN A 168 8.79 18.56 -4.49
CA GLN A 168 8.54 18.12 -5.86
C GLN A 168 9.31 16.84 -6.20
N VAL A 169 10.55 16.68 -5.73
CA VAL A 169 11.33 15.45 -5.92
C VAL A 169 10.68 14.26 -5.20
N LEU A 170 10.17 14.46 -3.97
CA LEU A 170 9.48 13.41 -3.24
C LEU A 170 8.12 13.06 -3.85
N GLU A 171 7.37 14.04 -4.35
CA GLU A 171 6.12 13.79 -5.10
C GLU A 171 6.39 13.04 -6.41
N GLN A 172 7.46 13.40 -7.12
CA GLN A 172 7.92 12.65 -8.29
C GLN A 172 8.34 11.22 -7.90
N ALA A 173 9.10 11.04 -6.84
CA ALA A 173 9.48 9.72 -6.34
C ALA A 173 8.25 8.88 -5.95
N ARG A 174 7.27 9.47 -5.26
CA ARG A 174 5.99 8.86 -4.91
C ARG A 174 5.22 8.39 -6.15
N SER A 175 5.10 9.25 -7.17
CA SER A 175 4.46 8.89 -8.45
C SER A 175 5.25 7.88 -9.28
N LEU A 176 6.56 7.74 -9.07
CA LEU A 176 7.38 6.69 -9.69
C LEU A 176 7.28 5.36 -8.91
N PHE A 177 7.10 5.43 -7.60
CA PHE A 177 6.82 4.29 -6.73
C PHE A 177 5.48 3.63 -7.08
N SER A 178 4.57 4.38 -7.70
CA SER A 178 3.25 3.88 -8.09
C SER A 178 3.27 2.91 -9.27
N PHE A 179 4.39 2.63 -9.96
CA PHE A 179 4.37 1.63 -11.04
C PHE A 179 5.71 1.03 -11.52
N LYS A 180 6.87 1.68 -11.33
CA LYS A 180 8.14 1.21 -11.96
C LYS A 180 9.02 0.30 -11.09
N SER A 181 8.77 0.22 -9.78
CA SER A 181 9.63 -0.53 -8.85
C SER A 181 9.31 -2.03 -8.80
N LEU A 182 8.08 -2.46 -9.14
CA LEU A 182 7.71 -3.88 -9.17
C LEU A 182 8.35 -4.67 -10.33
N SER A 183 8.88 -3.99 -11.35
CA SER A 183 9.63 -4.62 -12.45
C SER A 183 11.16 -4.66 -12.23
N TYR A 184 11.68 -4.11 -11.13
CA TYR A 184 13.14 -4.05 -10.95
C TYR A 184 13.73 -5.42 -10.56
N GLU A 185 12.93 -6.32 -9.98
CA GLU A 185 13.35 -7.70 -9.71
C GLU A 185 13.21 -8.63 -10.93
N THR A 186 12.35 -8.32 -11.90
CA THR A 186 12.27 -9.07 -13.17
C THR A 186 13.46 -8.82 -14.10
N MET A 187 14.26 -7.77 -13.86
CA MET A 187 15.48 -7.46 -14.61
C MET A 187 16.76 -8.07 -14.01
N ARG A 188 16.65 -8.94 -12.99
CA ARG A 188 17.80 -9.64 -12.37
C ARG A 188 17.92 -11.12 -12.79
N LYS A 189 17.48 -11.44 -14.01
CA LYS A 189 17.88 -12.66 -14.73
C LYS A 189 18.75 -12.31 -15.92
#